data_AF-A0A2E3R2D3-F1
#
_entry.id   AF-A0A2E3R2D3-F1
#
_cell.length_a   1.000
_cell.length_b   1.000
_cell.length_c   1.000
_cell.angle_alpha   90.00
_cell.angle_beta   90.00
_cell.angle_gamma   90.00
#
_symmetry.space_group_name_H-M   'P 1'
#
loop_
_entity.id
_entity.type
_entity.pdbx_description
1 polymer ?
#
loop_
_entity_poly.entity_id
_entity_poly.type
_entity_poly.pdbx_seq_one_letter_code
_entity_poly.pdbx_strand_id
1 'polypeptide(L)'
;DTVEGTDRRLSLQFATLEELDHLGLSGLVVEAGVVTVRVYLSPGQAEGYSPDDPAHSAVRRVLFAHKPSEPPRLLVDEGDRVAIGDTVAVLETSALATARLDVEEAQADLAAAQAARPPASGDPVALRQRLAQAEARASRVVDRHAEGFEPLATVEAARSAAADLRSQLAQAEARAAEWHAQQAERAREAGAHLRRARLRLDRASRDAVVRSTGAGVVRRIERHDYGPDRTEVRIVLVAPRPPSTTSAASQTTQGRRP
;
A
#
# COMPACT_ATOMS: atom_id res chain seq x y z
N ASP A 1 23.37 51.48 -36.95
CA ASP A 1 23.63 50.76 -35.70
C ASP A 1 24.15 49.38 -35.97
N THR A 2 25.45 49.20 -35.76
CA THR A 2 26.15 47.93 -35.94
C THR A 2 25.90 47.07 -34.71
N VAL A 3 25.16 45.97 -34.87
CA VAL A 3 24.92 45.01 -33.79
C VAL A 3 26.17 44.14 -33.65
N GLU A 4 26.94 44.35 -32.57
CA GLU A 4 28.06 43.48 -32.19
C GLU A 4 27.58 42.43 -31.18
N GLY A 5 27.59 41.16 -31.59
CA GLY A 5 27.29 40.01 -30.74
C GLY A 5 27.45 38.71 -31.51
N THR A 6 27.77 37.62 -30.81
CA THR A 6 27.85 36.28 -31.42
C THR A 6 26.45 35.75 -31.73
N ASP A 7 26.17 35.48 -33.00
CA ASP A 7 24.95 34.82 -33.45
C ASP A 7 24.87 33.40 -32.86
N ARG A 8 23.83 33.12 -32.06
CA ARG A 8 23.56 31.79 -31.53
C ARG A 8 22.11 31.40 -31.82
N ARG A 9 21.96 30.17 -32.28
CA ARG A 9 20.69 29.56 -32.66
C ARG A 9 20.15 28.73 -31.50
N LEU A 10 19.06 29.16 -30.88
CA LEU A 10 18.35 28.39 -29.85
C LEU A 10 17.16 27.67 -30.50
N SER A 11 17.07 26.36 -30.28
CA SER A 11 15.94 25.54 -30.71
C SER A 11 15.07 25.24 -29.49
N LEU A 12 13.85 25.78 -29.50
CA LEU A 12 12.86 25.55 -28.45
C LEU A 12 11.74 24.69 -29.03
N GLN A 13 11.36 23.63 -28.31
CA GLN A 13 10.23 22.78 -28.66
C GLN A 13 9.01 23.24 -27.88
N PHE A 14 7.94 23.58 -28.58
CA PHE A 14 6.66 23.98 -28.00
C PHE A 14 5.59 22.98 -28.40
N ALA A 15 4.61 22.76 -27.52
CA ALA A 15 3.54 21.80 -27.77
C ALA A 15 2.33 22.46 -28.45
N THR A 16 2.07 23.75 -28.18
CA THR A 16 0.88 24.47 -28.69
C THR A 16 1.17 25.94 -29.06
N LEU A 17 0.27 26.52 -29.88
CA LEU A 17 0.32 27.94 -30.27
C LEU A 17 0.08 28.89 -29.08
N GLU A 18 -0.66 28.45 -28.07
CA GLU A 18 -0.97 29.23 -26.87
C GLU A 18 0.27 29.47 -25.99
N GLU A 19 1.20 28.51 -25.96
CA GLU A 19 2.51 28.64 -25.28
C GLU A 19 3.42 29.69 -25.96
N LEU A 20 3.28 29.86 -27.28
CA LEU A 20 4.05 30.86 -28.04
C LEU A 20 3.55 32.28 -27.78
N ASP A 21 2.24 32.45 -27.68
CA ASP A 21 1.61 33.77 -27.51
C ASP A 21 1.85 34.32 -26.09
N HIS A 22 1.75 33.46 -25.07
CA HIS A 22 2.04 33.83 -23.68
C HIS A 22 3.50 34.29 -23.48
N LEU A 23 4.44 33.78 -24.28
CA LEU A 23 5.85 34.15 -24.20
C LEU A 23 6.19 35.38 -25.08
N GLY A 24 5.21 35.98 -25.74
CA GLY A 24 5.42 37.11 -26.65
C GLY A 24 6.27 36.73 -27.87
N LEU A 25 6.24 35.45 -28.26
CA LEU A 25 7.01 34.89 -29.38
C LEU A 25 6.15 34.74 -30.66
N SER A 26 4.93 35.28 -30.64
CA SER A 26 4.04 35.37 -31.79
C SER A 26 4.67 36.27 -32.87
N GLY A 27 5.04 35.66 -34.00
CA GLY A 27 5.69 36.34 -35.13
C GLY A 27 6.97 35.67 -35.64
N LEU A 28 7.47 34.63 -34.96
CA LEU A 28 8.61 33.84 -35.43
C LEU A 28 8.17 32.71 -36.38
N VAL A 29 8.97 32.46 -37.41
CA VAL A 29 8.72 31.37 -38.38
C VAL A 29 8.87 30.02 -37.67
N VAL A 30 7.76 29.29 -37.56
CA VAL A 30 7.70 27.95 -36.98
C VAL A 30 7.85 26.94 -38.12
N GLU A 31 8.97 26.21 -38.17
CA GLU A 31 9.11 25.02 -39.03
C GLU A 31 9.06 23.77 -38.15
N ALA A 32 8.11 22.87 -38.44
CA ALA A 32 7.99 21.55 -37.82
C ALA A 32 8.01 21.52 -36.27
N GLY A 33 7.35 22.48 -35.61
CA GLY A 33 7.24 22.53 -34.14
C GLY A 33 8.50 23.03 -33.42
N VAL A 34 9.48 23.58 -34.16
CA VAL A 34 10.69 24.19 -33.61
C VAL A 34 10.68 25.68 -33.94
N VAL A 35 10.78 26.52 -32.90
CA VAL A 35 11.01 27.95 -33.07
C VAL A 35 12.50 28.22 -32.92
N THR A 36 13.08 28.87 -33.93
CA THR A 36 14.46 29.35 -33.88
C THR A 36 14.47 30.79 -33.39
N VAL A 37 15.04 31.05 -32.21
CA VAL A 37 15.26 32.42 -31.70
C VAL A 37 16.73 32.79 -31.85
N ARG A 38 17.01 33.98 -32.39
CA ARG A 38 18.33 34.62 -32.35
C ARG A 38 18.40 35.51 -31.11
N VAL A 39 19.31 35.20 -30.19
CA VAL A 39 19.55 36.02 -28.99
C VAL A 39 20.95 36.59 -29.07
N TYR A 40 21.05 37.93 -28.98
CA TYR A 40 22.32 38.63 -28.88
C TYR A 40 22.64 38.86 -27.41
N LEU A 41 23.78 38.33 -26.96
CA LEU A 41 24.31 38.61 -25.62
C LEU A 41 25.41 39.66 -25.75
N SER A 42 25.34 40.70 -24.92
CA SER A 42 26.35 41.75 -24.89
C SER A 42 27.69 41.22 -24.37
N PRO A 43 28.83 41.72 -24.86
CA PRO A 43 30.14 41.31 -24.37
C PRO A 43 30.29 41.57 -22.86
N GLY A 44 30.67 40.55 -22.08
CA GLY A 44 31.01 40.69 -20.66
C GLY A 44 29.94 40.24 -19.65
N GLN A 45 28.82 39.65 -20.08
CA GLN A 45 27.92 38.97 -19.14
C GLN A 45 28.61 37.72 -18.57
N ALA A 46 28.82 37.69 -17.25
CA ALA A 46 29.49 36.59 -16.56
C ALA A 46 28.68 35.28 -16.65
N GLU A 47 29.38 34.17 -16.93
CA GLU A 47 28.89 32.78 -16.97
C GLU A 47 28.52 32.24 -15.57
N GLY A 48 27.82 33.05 -14.77
CA GLY A 48 27.47 32.71 -13.40
C GLY A 48 26.35 31.66 -13.35
N TYR A 49 26.70 30.47 -12.87
CA TYR A 49 25.76 29.45 -12.44
C TYR A 49 24.66 30.05 -11.55
N SER A 50 23.43 30.07 -12.05
CA SER A 50 22.23 30.32 -11.25
C SER A 50 21.38 29.05 -11.24
N PRO A 51 20.97 28.52 -10.08
CA PRO A 51 19.99 27.44 -10.02
C PRO A 51 18.63 27.84 -10.64
N ASP A 52 18.42 29.12 -10.93
CA ASP A 52 17.27 29.66 -11.67
C ASP A 52 17.50 29.80 -13.19
N ASP A 53 18.68 29.41 -13.71
CA ASP A 53 18.98 29.51 -15.15
C ASP A 53 18.43 28.28 -15.93
N PRO A 54 17.37 28.46 -16.76
CA PRO A 54 16.80 27.38 -17.54
C PRO A 54 17.74 26.87 -18.64
N ALA A 55 18.79 27.62 -19.01
CA ALA A 55 19.73 27.20 -20.06
C ALA A 55 20.65 26.03 -19.61
N HIS A 56 20.84 25.84 -18.31
CA HIS A 56 21.79 24.86 -17.73
C HIS A 56 21.13 23.78 -16.86
N SER A 57 19.80 23.70 -16.86
CA SER A 57 19.05 22.79 -16.00
C SER A 57 18.33 21.69 -16.78
N ALA A 58 18.31 20.48 -16.23
CA ALA A 58 17.49 19.38 -16.73
C ALA A 58 16.13 19.39 -16.03
N VAL A 59 15.07 19.71 -16.78
CA VAL A 59 13.69 19.69 -16.28
C VAL A 59 13.16 18.26 -16.32
N ARG A 60 12.67 17.77 -15.18
CA ARG A 60 11.99 16.47 -15.03
C ARG A 60 10.57 16.70 -14.54
N ARG A 61 9.66 15.79 -14.91
CA ARG A 61 8.24 15.92 -14.61
C ARG A 61 7.73 14.64 -13.97
N VAL A 62 7.11 14.76 -12.80
CA VAL A 62 6.33 13.68 -12.17
C VAL A 62 4.87 14.01 -12.39
N LEU A 63 4.14 13.12 -13.07
CA LEU A 63 2.75 13.31 -13.47
C LEU A 63 1.90 12.20 -12.87
N PHE A 64 0.75 12.55 -12.32
CA PHE A 64 -0.24 11.57 -11.85
C PHE A 64 -1.65 12.16 -11.89
N ALA A 65 -2.63 11.29 -12.16
CA ALA A 65 -4.03 11.64 -12.24
C ALA A 65 -4.79 11.15 -11.01
N HIS A 66 -5.82 11.88 -10.62
CA HIS A 66 -6.73 11.53 -9.53
C HIS A 66 -8.16 11.99 -9.85
N LYS A 67 -9.13 11.47 -9.10
CA LYS A 67 -10.50 11.99 -9.17
C LYS A 67 -10.57 13.34 -8.43
N PRO A 68 -11.38 14.30 -8.89
CA PRO A 68 -11.56 15.57 -8.18
C PRO A 68 -12.06 15.38 -6.73
N SER A 69 -12.90 14.38 -6.49
CA SER A 69 -13.42 14.04 -5.15
C SER A 69 -12.39 13.39 -4.20
N GLU A 70 -11.24 12.98 -4.73
CA GLU A 70 -10.17 12.28 -4.02
C GLU A 70 -8.85 13.05 -4.22
N PRO A 71 -8.73 14.28 -3.66
CA PRO A 71 -7.55 15.10 -3.88
C PRO A 71 -6.31 14.43 -3.24
N PRO A 72 -5.16 14.42 -3.94
CA PRO A 72 -3.96 13.81 -3.45
C PRO A 72 -3.38 14.63 -2.30
N ARG A 73 -2.83 13.96 -1.31
CA ARG A 73 -2.01 14.60 -0.29
C ARG A 73 -0.58 14.71 -0.80
N LEU A 74 -0.17 15.93 -1.16
CA LEU A 74 1.22 16.24 -1.49
C LEU A 74 2.08 16.17 -0.22
N LEU A 75 3.27 15.60 -0.34
CA LEU A 75 4.26 15.51 0.74
C LEU A 75 5.50 16.38 0.48
N VAL A 76 5.47 17.15 -0.60
CA VAL A 76 6.54 18.05 -1.03
C VAL A 76 5.95 19.39 -1.40
N ASP A 77 6.70 20.44 -1.12
CA ASP A 77 6.38 21.82 -1.47
C ASP A 77 7.40 22.38 -2.49
N GLU A 78 7.09 23.55 -3.05
CA GLU A 78 8.04 24.25 -3.92
C GLU A 78 9.28 24.69 -3.13
N GLY A 79 10.46 24.41 -3.68
CA GLY A 79 11.76 24.61 -3.03
C GLY A 79 12.35 23.34 -2.41
N ASP A 80 11.56 22.26 -2.25
CA ASP A 80 12.04 21.03 -1.65
C ASP A 80 13.00 20.26 -2.55
N ARG A 81 14.01 19.63 -1.93
CA ARG A 81 14.89 18.68 -2.62
C ARG A 81 14.28 17.29 -2.57
N VAL A 82 14.23 16.66 -3.74
CA VAL A 82 13.64 15.32 -3.93
C VAL A 82 14.67 14.43 -4.61
N ALA A 83 14.83 13.21 -4.15
CA ALA A 83 15.63 12.17 -4.77
C ALA A 83 14.77 11.19 -5.59
N ILE A 84 15.42 10.37 -6.42
CA ILE A 84 14.73 9.30 -7.14
C ILE A 84 14.20 8.28 -6.12
N GLY A 85 12.91 7.94 -6.20
CA GLY A 85 12.26 6.97 -5.33
C GLY A 85 11.58 7.56 -4.08
N ASP A 86 11.83 8.84 -3.79
CA ASP A 86 11.14 9.57 -2.71
C ASP A 86 9.64 9.64 -2.96
N THR A 87 8.85 9.60 -1.89
CA THR A 87 7.39 9.70 -1.99
C THR A 87 7.00 11.17 -2.05
N VAL A 88 6.38 11.58 -3.16
CA VAL A 88 6.00 12.98 -3.39
C VAL A 88 4.52 13.25 -3.14
N ALA A 89 3.68 12.22 -3.26
CA ALA A 89 2.26 12.32 -2.98
C ALA A 89 1.68 10.98 -2.55
N VAL A 90 0.57 11.04 -1.82
CA VAL A 90 -0.27 9.89 -1.48
C VAL A 90 -1.67 10.13 -2.02
N LEU A 91 -2.18 9.17 -2.78
CA LEU A 91 -3.50 9.17 -3.37
C LEU A 91 -4.46 8.46 -2.41
N GLU A 92 -5.41 9.19 -1.83
CA GLU A 92 -6.50 8.57 -1.08
C GLU A 92 -7.54 8.02 -2.05
N THR A 93 -7.25 6.83 -2.59
CA THR A 93 -8.16 6.15 -3.50
C THR A 93 -9.26 5.41 -2.74
N SER A 94 -10.44 5.29 -3.36
CA SER A 94 -11.50 4.41 -2.85
C SER A 94 -11.02 2.98 -2.60
N ALA A 95 -10.12 2.46 -3.45
CA ALA A 95 -9.53 1.13 -3.29
C ALA A 95 -8.71 1.01 -1.99
N LEU A 96 -7.93 2.03 -1.62
CA LEU A 96 -7.18 2.06 -0.37
C LEU A 96 -8.12 2.13 0.85
N ALA A 97 -9.17 2.94 0.77
CA ALA A 97 -10.18 3.04 1.83
C ALA A 97 -10.90 1.70 2.06
N THR A 98 -11.39 1.07 1.00
CA THR A 98 -12.01 -0.27 1.08
C THR A 98 -11.03 -1.30 1.64
N ALA A 99 -9.78 -1.29 1.20
CA ALA A 99 -8.79 -2.25 1.72
C ALA A 99 -8.48 -2.07 3.21
N ARG A 100 -8.59 -0.85 3.76
CA ARG A 100 -8.48 -0.60 5.21
C ARG A 100 -9.68 -1.19 5.95
N LEU A 101 -10.89 -0.91 5.48
CA LEU A 101 -12.13 -1.45 6.04
C LEU A 101 -12.13 -2.99 6.03
N ASP A 102 -11.72 -3.61 4.91
CA ASP A 102 -11.61 -5.07 4.80
C ASP A 102 -10.65 -5.67 5.84
N VAL A 103 -9.58 -4.95 6.19
CA VAL A 103 -8.64 -5.40 7.23
C VAL A 103 -9.25 -5.26 8.62
N GLU A 104 -9.99 -4.18 8.89
CA GLU A 104 -10.69 -3.97 10.16
C GLU A 104 -11.78 -5.02 10.37
N GLU A 105 -12.60 -5.29 9.35
CA GLU A 105 -13.62 -6.33 9.36
C GLU A 105 -13.01 -7.72 9.60
N ALA A 106 -11.96 -8.08 8.84
CA ALA A 106 -11.29 -9.36 9.02
C ALA A 106 -10.59 -9.52 10.39
N GLN A 107 -10.17 -8.41 11.01
CA GLN A 107 -9.65 -8.43 12.39
C GLN A 107 -10.77 -8.68 13.41
N ALA A 108 -11.92 -8.03 13.23
CA ALA A 108 -13.10 -8.23 14.06
C ALA A 108 -13.59 -9.69 13.98
N ASP A 109 -13.65 -10.26 12.77
CA ASP A 109 -14.02 -11.65 12.55
C ASP A 109 -13.08 -12.63 13.26
N LEU A 110 -11.76 -12.40 13.16
CA LEU A 110 -10.79 -13.24 13.84
C LEU A 110 -10.92 -13.14 15.37
N ALA A 111 -11.12 -11.92 15.89
CA ALA A 111 -11.35 -11.72 17.31
C ALA A 111 -12.64 -12.41 17.78
N ALA A 112 -13.73 -12.32 17.01
CA ALA A 112 -14.98 -12.99 17.31
C ALA A 112 -14.83 -14.53 17.29
N ALA A 113 -14.11 -15.09 16.32
CA ALA A 113 -13.83 -16.51 16.23
C ALA A 113 -12.99 -17.00 17.43
N GLN A 114 -12.01 -16.21 17.89
CA GLN A 114 -11.17 -16.54 19.04
C GLN A 114 -11.88 -16.38 20.38
N ALA A 115 -12.83 -15.44 20.49
CA ALA A 115 -13.59 -15.18 21.71
C ALA A 115 -14.82 -16.09 21.89
N ALA A 116 -15.20 -16.85 20.85
CA ALA A 116 -16.33 -17.76 20.89
C ALA A 116 -16.17 -18.80 22.02
N ARG A 117 -17.22 -18.95 22.84
CA ARG A 117 -17.24 -19.90 23.96
C ARG A 117 -17.98 -21.18 23.58
N PRO A 118 -17.56 -22.35 24.14
CA PRO A 118 -18.30 -23.58 23.94
C PRO A 118 -19.72 -23.45 24.49
N PRO A 119 -20.72 -24.09 23.86
CA PRO A 119 -22.08 -24.11 24.39
C PRO A 119 -22.08 -24.75 25.78
N ALA A 120 -22.84 -24.17 26.71
CA ALA A 120 -22.90 -24.62 28.11
C ALA A 120 -23.62 -25.97 28.32
N SER A 121 -24.00 -26.67 27.24
CA SER A 121 -24.82 -27.88 27.32
C SER A 121 -24.00 -29.11 27.69
N GLY A 122 -24.01 -29.44 28.98
CA GLY A 122 -23.40 -30.66 29.53
C GLY A 122 -21.93 -30.46 29.86
N ASP A 123 -21.66 -29.75 30.95
CA ASP A 123 -20.29 -29.59 31.46
C ASP A 123 -19.67 -30.97 31.72
N PRO A 124 -18.64 -31.38 30.95
CA PRO A 124 -18.00 -32.67 31.10
C PRO A 124 -17.35 -32.82 32.49
N VAL A 125 -16.97 -31.72 33.14
CA VAL A 125 -16.39 -31.75 34.50
C VAL A 125 -17.44 -32.20 35.51
N ALA A 126 -18.62 -31.59 35.47
CA ALA A 126 -19.74 -32.00 36.33
C ALA A 126 -20.19 -33.45 36.07
N LEU A 127 -20.19 -33.89 34.80
CA LEU A 127 -20.52 -35.27 34.45
C LEU A 127 -19.47 -36.27 34.95
N ARG A 128 -18.17 -35.95 34.87
CA ARG A 128 -17.09 -36.79 35.44
C ARG A 128 -17.23 -36.95 36.94
N GLN A 129 -17.54 -35.88 37.66
CA GLN A 129 -17.75 -35.94 39.12
C GLN A 129 -18.96 -36.82 39.47
N ARG A 130 -20.08 -36.66 38.75
CA ARG A 130 -21.28 -37.50 38.93
C ARG A 130 -21.02 -38.97 38.60
N LEU A 131 -20.27 -39.24 37.54
CA LEU A 131 -19.87 -40.59 37.16
C LEU A 131 -19.03 -41.24 38.27
N ALA A 132 -18.00 -40.55 38.78
CA ALA A 132 -17.18 -41.07 39.87
C ALA A 132 -18.00 -41.40 41.13
N GLN A 133 -18.98 -40.56 41.48
CA GLN A 133 -19.90 -40.82 42.58
C GLN A 133 -20.80 -42.04 42.33
N ALA A 134 -21.31 -42.19 41.09
CA ALA A 134 -22.16 -43.31 40.70
C ALA A 134 -21.38 -44.63 40.67
N GLU A 135 -20.14 -44.63 40.19
CA GLU A 135 -19.25 -45.79 40.18
C GLU A 135 -18.88 -46.23 41.60
N ALA A 136 -18.55 -45.27 42.48
CA ALA A 136 -18.30 -45.57 43.89
C ALA A 136 -19.55 -46.14 44.59
N ARG A 137 -20.74 -45.63 44.25
CA ARG A 137 -22.02 -46.19 44.74
C ARG A 137 -22.24 -47.59 44.22
N ALA A 138 -22.02 -47.84 42.92
CA ALA A 138 -22.18 -49.15 42.32
C ALA A 138 -21.23 -50.18 42.96
N SER A 139 -19.96 -49.81 43.21
CA SER A 139 -19.01 -50.68 43.93
C SER A 139 -19.53 -51.06 45.31
N ARG A 140 -19.93 -50.09 46.14
CA ARG A 140 -20.45 -50.35 47.49
C ARG A 140 -21.70 -51.25 47.50
N VAL A 141 -22.58 -51.09 46.51
CA VAL A 141 -23.79 -51.91 46.37
C VAL A 141 -23.44 -53.33 45.95
N VAL A 142 -22.44 -53.50 45.07
CA VAL A 142 -21.92 -54.83 44.69
C VAL A 142 -21.32 -55.54 45.90
N ASP A 143 -20.51 -54.84 46.70
CA ASP A 143 -19.87 -55.39 47.89
C ASP A 143 -20.94 -55.85 48.91
N ARG A 144 -21.93 -54.99 49.21
CA ARG A 144 -23.05 -55.34 50.11
C ARG A 144 -23.93 -56.47 49.58
N HIS A 145 -24.09 -56.60 48.26
CA HIS A 145 -24.82 -57.73 47.67
C HIS A 145 -24.05 -59.04 47.87
N ALA A 146 -22.73 -59.04 47.71
CA ALA A 146 -21.90 -60.21 47.96
C ALA A 146 -21.97 -60.68 49.43
N GLU A 147 -22.18 -59.75 50.36
CA GLU A 147 -22.43 -60.02 51.78
C GLU A 147 -23.90 -60.41 52.09
N GLY A 148 -24.80 -60.38 51.10
CA GLY A 148 -26.21 -60.76 51.24
C GLY A 148 -27.14 -59.65 51.76
N PHE A 149 -26.65 -58.41 51.89
CA PHE A 149 -27.43 -57.28 52.43
C PHE A 149 -28.29 -56.53 51.39
N GLU A 150 -28.04 -56.72 50.09
CA GLU A 150 -28.76 -56.03 49.01
C GLU A 150 -29.31 -57.03 47.97
N PRO A 151 -30.48 -56.76 47.38
CA PRO A 151 -31.02 -57.57 46.29
C PRO A 151 -30.32 -57.29 44.95
N LEU A 152 -30.29 -58.28 44.05
CA LEU A 152 -29.66 -58.18 42.73
C LEU A 152 -30.20 -56.99 41.90
N ALA A 153 -31.49 -56.69 41.99
CA ALA A 153 -32.11 -55.57 41.29
C ALA A 153 -31.46 -54.21 41.65
N THR A 154 -31.01 -54.01 42.89
CA THR A 154 -30.33 -52.78 43.31
C THR A 154 -28.94 -52.68 42.68
N VAL A 155 -28.24 -53.80 42.53
CA VAL A 155 -26.94 -53.87 41.83
C VAL A 155 -27.10 -53.51 40.36
N GLU A 156 -28.09 -54.09 39.69
CA GLU A 156 -28.39 -53.82 38.28
C GLU A 156 -28.77 -52.35 38.06
N ALA A 157 -29.62 -51.78 38.91
CA ALA A 157 -29.98 -50.37 38.86
C ALA A 157 -28.77 -49.44 39.03
N ALA A 158 -27.88 -49.74 40.00
CA ALA A 158 -26.67 -48.95 40.23
C ALA A 158 -25.68 -49.05 39.05
N ARG A 159 -25.53 -50.24 38.44
CA ARG A 159 -24.72 -50.44 37.24
C ARG A 159 -25.30 -49.72 36.02
N SER A 160 -26.61 -49.79 35.82
CA SER A 160 -27.31 -49.08 34.73
C SER A 160 -27.11 -47.57 34.86
N ALA A 161 -27.33 -47.01 36.05
CA ALA A 161 -27.14 -45.58 36.28
C ALA A 161 -25.70 -45.10 35.99
N ALA A 162 -24.69 -45.91 36.35
CA ALA A 162 -23.30 -45.62 35.99
C ALA A 162 -23.06 -45.72 34.47
N ALA A 163 -23.63 -46.73 33.80
CA ALA A 163 -23.53 -46.88 32.35
C ALA A 163 -24.18 -45.71 31.58
N ASP A 164 -25.35 -45.24 32.04
CA ASP A 164 -26.03 -44.07 31.47
C ASP A 164 -25.17 -42.80 31.61
N LEU A 165 -24.53 -42.59 32.77
CA LEU A 165 -23.62 -41.47 32.98
C LEU A 165 -22.36 -41.57 32.11
N ARG A 166 -21.81 -42.77 31.87
CA ARG A 166 -20.69 -42.96 30.93
C ARG A 166 -21.10 -42.59 29.50
N SER A 167 -22.28 -43.02 29.07
CA SER A 167 -22.83 -42.66 27.76
C SER A 167 -23.01 -41.14 27.61
N GLN A 168 -23.61 -40.50 28.62
CA GLN A 168 -23.78 -39.04 28.65
C GLN A 168 -22.44 -38.29 28.61
N LEU A 169 -21.44 -38.76 29.36
CA LEU A 169 -20.10 -38.18 29.35
C LEU A 169 -19.45 -38.32 27.98
N ALA A 170 -19.47 -39.50 27.38
CA ALA A 170 -18.91 -39.73 26.05
C ALA A 170 -19.56 -38.83 24.98
N GLN A 171 -20.88 -38.66 25.03
CA GLN A 171 -21.60 -37.76 24.14
C GLN A 171 -21.26 -36.27 24.39
N ALA A 172 -21.05 -35.87 25.64
CA ALA A 172 -20.64 -34.50 25.98
C ALA A 172 -19.21 -34.21 25.50
N GLU A 173 -18.28 -35.14 25.71
CA GLU A 173 -16.89 -35.02 25.26
C GLU A 173 -16.79 -35.01 23.73
N ALA A 174 -17.55 -35.85 23.03
CA ALA A 174 -17.61 -35.84 21.57
C ALA A 174 -18.11 -34.49 21.02
N ARG A 175 -19.18 -33.93 21.60
CA ARG A 175 -19.71 -32.61 21.21
C ARG A 175 -18.72 -31.48 21.50
N ALA A 176 -18.01 -31.53 22.63
CA ALA A 176 -16.99 -30.55 22.95
C ALA A 176 -15.81 -30.63 21.96
N ALA A 177 -15.34 -31.85 21.65
CA ALA A 177 -14.28 -32.06 20.67
C ALA A 177 -14.68 -31.56 19.27
N GLU A 178 -15.90 -31.87 18.84
CA GLU A 178 -16.44 -31.37 17.56
C GLU A 178 -16.51 -29.85 17.54
N TRP A 179 -17.02 -29.23 18.60
CA TRP A 179 -17.06 -27.77 18.71
C TRP A 179 -15.65 -27.16 18.64
N HIS A 180 -14.67 -27.73 19.36
CA HIS A 180 -13.29 -27.26 19.31
C HIS A 180 -12.68 -27.39 17.91
N ALA A 181 -12.94 -28.49 17.21
CA ALA A 181 -12.50 -28.68 15.83
C ALA A 181 -13.11 -27.63 14.89
N GLN A 182 -14.43 -27.39 15.00
CA GLN A 182 -15.11 -26.36 14.20
C GLN A 182 -14.59 -24.95 14.51
N GLN A 183 -14.35 -24.61 15.79
CA GLN A 183 -13.79 -23.31 16.13
C GLN A 183 -12.36 -23.13 15.64
N ALA A 184 -11.54 -24.18 15.75
CA ALA A 184 -10.17 -24.13 15.22
C ALA A 184 -10.18 -23.86 13.71
N GLU A 185 -11.11 -24.48 12.97
CA GLU A 185 -11.25 -24.24 11.54
C GLU A 185 -11.73 -22.81 11.23
N ARG A 186 -12.77 -22.32 11.92
CA ARG A 186 -13.23 -20.93 11.76
C ARG A 186 -12.13 -19.91 12.05
N ALA A 187 -11.33 -20.13 13.09
CA ALA A 187 -10.22 -19.25 13.43
C ALA A 187 -9.11 -19.30 12.36
N ARG A 188 -8.85 -20.47 11.75
CA ARG A 188 -7.91 -20.61 10.62
C ARG A 188 -8.42 -19.89 9.38
N GLU A 189 -9.70 -20.04 9.05
CA GLU A 189 -10.36 -19.38 7.92
C GLU A 189 -10.35 -17.86 8.08
N ALA A 190 -10.76 -17.34 9.25
CA ALA A 190 -10.69 -15.92 9.59
C ALA A 190 -9.25 -15.39 9.54
N GLY A 191 -8.29 -16.16 10.05
CA GLY A 191 -6.87 -15.83 9.97
C GLY A 191 -6.35 -15.78 8.52
N ALA A 192 -6.81 -16.69 7.65
CA ALA A 192 -6.51 -16.66 6.23
C ALA A 192 -7.17 -15.47 5.51
N HIS A 193 -8.41 -15.13 5.88
CA HIS A 193 -9.09 -13.95 5.38
C HIS A 193 -8.31 -12.67 5.72
N LEU A 194 -7.91 -12.51 6.97
CA LEU A 194 -7.10 -11.38 7.42
C LEU A 194 -5.76 -11.29 6.67
N ARG A 195 -5.09 -12.41 6.43
CA ARG A 195 -3.86 -12.40 5.60
C ARG A 195 -4.12 -11.89 4.19
N ARG A 196 -5.20 -12.34 3.54
CA ARG A 196 -5.58 -11.86 2.20
C ARG A 196 -5.96 -10.37 2.20
N ALA A 197 -6.71 -9.91 3.20
CA ALA A 197 -7.06 -8.50 3.37
C ALA A 197 -5.81 -7.63 3.52
N ARG A 198 -4.85 -8.05 4.37
CA ARG A 198 -3.57 -7.35 4.54
C ARG A 198 -2.75 -7.28 3.26
N LEU A 199 -2.70 -8.35 2.47
CA LEU A 199 -2.03 -8.35 1.17
C LEU A 199 -2.69 -7.38 0.17
N ARG A 200 -4.02 -7.29 0.19
CA ARG A 200 -4.76 -6.30 -0.62
C ARG A 200 -4.49 -4.88 -0.17
N LEU A 201 -4.47 -4.62 1.15
CA LEU A 201 -4.09 -3.33 1.71
C LEU A 201 -2.66 -2.95 1.35
N ASP A 202 -1.71 -3.87 1.45
CA ASP A 202 -0.32 -3.63 1.08
C ASP A 202 -0.19 -3.26 -0.41
N ARG A 203 -0.85 -4.00 -1.31
CA ARG A 203 -0.91 -3.65 -2.75
C ARG A 203 -1.54 -2.27 -2.96
N ALA A 204 -2.71 -2.02 -2.39
CA ALA A 204 -3.40 -0.73 -2.53
C ALA A 204 -2.57 0.43 -1.97
N SER A 205 -1.83 0.22 -0.88
CA SER A 205 -0.96 1.22 -0.28
C SER A 205 0.24 1.55 -1.16
N ARG A 206 0.81 0.54 -1.85
CA ARG A 206 1.89 0.75 -2.83
C ARG A 206 1.40 1.50 -4.05
N ASP A 207 0.21 1.17 -4.55
CA ASP A 207 -0.38 1.81 -5.73
C ASP A 207 -0.85 3.24 -5.43
N ALA A 208 -1.19 3.53 -4.17
CA ALA A 208 -1.56 4.87 -3.69
C ALA A 208 -0.36 5.82 -3.55
N VAL A 209 0.88 5.32 -3.60
CA VAL A 209 2.08 6.14 -3.39
C VAL A 209 2.66 6.59 -4.72
N VAL A 210 2.74 7.90 -4.92
CA VAL A 210 3.45 8.49 -6.06
C VAL A 210 4.90 8.71 -5.67
N ARG A 211 5.80 8.05 -6.39
CA ARG A 211 7.25 8.21 -6.21
C ARG A 211 7.85 9.12 -7.26
N SER A 212 8.86 9.88 -6.88
CA SER A 212 9.63 10.68 -7.82
C SER A 212 10.46 9.78 -8.74
N THR A 213 10.36 10.02 -10.05
CA THR A 213 11.18 9.37 -11.08
C THR A 213 12.49 10.12 -11.34
N GLY A 214 12.69 11.28 -10.69
CA GLY A 214 13.84 12.15 -10.89
C GLY A 214 14.36 12.76 -9.59
N ALA A 215 15.65 13.06 -9.53
CA ALA A 215 16.22 13.88 -8.46
C ALA A 215 16.23 15.35 -8.91
N GLY A 216 16.05 16.28 -7.98
CA GLY A 216 16.10 17.72 -8.25
C GLY A 216 15.44 18.57 -7.15
N VAL A 217 15.32 19.87 -7.42
CA VAL A 217 14.52 20.79 -6.59
C VAL A 217 13.13 20.94 -7.20
N VAL A 218 12.08 20.87 -6.40
CA VAL A 218 10.70 21.15 -6.82
C VAL A 218 10.60 22.63 -7.15
N ARG A 219 10.44 22.97 -8.43
CA ARG A 219 10.34 24.36 -8.86
C ARG A 219 8.90 24.86 -8.88
N ARG A 220 7.98 23.98 -9.26
CA ARG A 220 6.57 24.29 -9.46
C ARG A 220 5.70 23.06 -9.32
N ILE A 221 4.51 23.25 -8.74
CA ILE A 221 3.47 22.23 -8.73
C ILE A 221 2.24 22.75 -9.49
N GLU A 222 1.95 22.14 -10.63
CA GLU A 222 0.85 22.51 -11.51
C GLU A 222 -0.34 21.56 -11.31
N ARG A 223 -1.56 22.09 -11.26
CA ARG A 223 -2.80 21.32 -11.20
C ARG A 223 -3.66 21.64 -12.41
N HIS A 224 -4.07 20.61 -13.14
CA HIS A 224 -4.92 20.74 -14.32
C HIS A 224 -6.21 19.96 -14.10
N ASP A 225 -7.35 20.63 -14.23
CA ASP A 225 -8.66 20.01 -14.18
C ASP A 225 -9.11 19.68 -15.60
N TYR A 226 -9.35 18.39 -15.86
CA TYR A 226 -9.82 17.90 -17.16
C TYR A 226 -11.31 17.53 -17.15
N GLY A 227 -12.03 17.83 -16.06
CA GLY A 227 -13.46 17.58 -15.92
C GLY A 227 -13.80 16.71 -14.69
N PRO A 228 -15.06 16.23 -14.59
CA PRO A 228 -15.61 15.68 -13.35
C PRO A 228 -14.92 14.40 -12.86
N ASP A 229 -14.23 13.69 -13.75
CA ASP A 229 -13.62 12.39 -13.44
C ASP A 229 -12.10 12.42 -13.38
N ARG A 230 -11.45 13.52 -13.77
CA ARG A 230 -9.99 13.56 -13.91
C ARG A 230 -9.40 14.94 -13.62
N THR A 231 -8.56 14.99 -12.60
CA THR A 231 -7.60 16.05 -12.35
C THR A 231 -6.19 15.48 -12.47
N GLU A 232 -5.23 16.27 -12.94
CA GLU A 232 -3.84 15.89 -13.07
C GLU A 232 -2.95 16.85 -12.27
N VAL A 233 -1.98 16.28 -11.55
CA VAL A 233 -0.94 17.04 -10.87
C VAL A 233 0.39 16.78 -11.55
N ARG A 234 1.12 17.87 -11.81
CA ARG A 234 2.45 17.85 -12.42
C ARG A 234 3.45 18.55 -11.52
N ILE A 235 4.43 17.80 -11.02
CA ILE A 235 5.53 18.31 -10.22
C ILE A 235 6.73 18.50 -11.14
N VAL A 236 7.19 19.75 -11.25
CA VAL A 236 8.33 20.14 -12.07
C VAL A 236 9.58 20.15 -11.22
N LEU A 237 10.50 19.23 -11.51
CA LEU A 237 11.79 19.11 -10.84
C LEU A 237 12.88 19.71 -11.73
N VAL A 238 13.78 20.46 -11.12
CA VAL A 238 14.92 21.07 -11.80
C VAL A 238 16.19 20.46 -11.22
N ALA A 239 16.95 19.75 -12.08
CA ALA A 239 18.23 19.17 -11.72
C ALA A 239 19.38 19.91 -12.41
N PRO A 240 20.56 19.99 -11.79
CA PRO A 240 21.77 20.40 -12.49
C PRO A 240 22.02 19.47 -13.68
N ARG A 241 22.33 20.02 -14.87
CA ARG A 241 22.70 19.21 -16.03
C ARG A 241 24.03 18.49 -15.72
N PRO A 242 24.14 17.16 -15.93
CA PRO A 242 25.44 16.50 -15.81
C PRO A 242 26.40 17.13 -16.84
N PRO A 243 27.68 17.31 -16.50
CA PRO A 243 28.65 17.87 -17.44
C PRO A 243 28.68 17.00 -18.69
N SER A 244 28.43 17.62 -19.85
CA SER A 244 28.54 16.94 -21.13
C SER A 244 29.97 16.43 -21.28
N THR A 245 30.14 15.12 -21.38
CA THR A 245 31.39 14.51 -21.85
C THR A 245 31.55 14.88 -23.32
N THR A 246 32.12 16.06 -23.57
CA THR A 246 32.48 16.49 -24.92
C THR A 246 33.58 15.57 -25.42
N SER A 247 33.25 14.86 -26.50
CA SER A 247 34.14 14.03 -27.32
C SER A 247 35.40 14.81 -27.69
N ALA A 248 36.52 14.50 -27.02
CA ALA A 248 37.85 14.93 -27.43
C ALA A 248 38.36 14.00 -28.54
N ALA A 249 37.86 14.18 -29.76
CA ALA A 249 38.42 13.52 -30.93
C ALA A 249 38.10 14.32 -32.19
N SER A 250 38.76 15.47 -32.37
CA SER A 250 39.08 16.06 -33.69
C SER A 250 39.85 17.37 -33.48
N GLN A 251 41.15 17.29 -33.21
CA GLN A 251 42.09 18.40 -33.48
C GLN A 251 43.55 17.94 -33.33
N THR A 252 44.10 17.38 -34.41
CA THR A 252 45.53 17.26 -34.75
C THR A 252 45.53 16.52 -36.10
N THR A 253 46.03 16.97 -37.24
CA THR A 253 47.11 17.93 -37.53
C THR A 253 47.01 18.29 -39.02
N GLN A 254 46.93 19.57 -39.37
CA GLN A 254 47.34 20.04 -40.69
C GLN A 254 48.09 21.37 -40.55
N GLY A 255 49.27 21.43 -41.18
CA GLY A 255 49.90 22.69 -41.56
C GLY A 255 51.08 23.14 -40.70
N ARG A 256 52.25 22.51 -40.88
CA ARG A 256 53.51 23.22 -40.67
C ARG A 256 54.50 22.85 -41.79
N ARG A 257 54.71 23.78 -42.71
CA ARG A 257 55.95 23.92 -43.50
C ARG A 257 56.31 25.41 -43.53
N PRO A 258 57.56 25.78 -43.20
CA PRO A 258 58.22 26.90 -43.85
C PRO A 258 58.68 26.50 -45.26
#